data_AF-A0A1V5B8K3-F1
#
_entry.id   AF-A0A1V5B8K3-F1
#
_cell.length_a   1.000
_cell.length_b   1.000
_cell.length_c   1.000
_cell.angle_alpha   90.00
_cell.angle_beta   90.00
_cell.angle_gamma   90.00
#
_symmetry.space_group_name_H-M   'P 1'
#
loop_
_entity.id
_entity.type
_entity.pdbx_description
1 polymer ?
#
loop_
_entity_poly.entity_id
_entity_poly.type
_entity_poly.pdbx_seq_one_letter_code
_entity_poly.pdbx_strand_id
1 'polypeptide(L)' 'MARARSNNSRVNRMPIMPRENTGMSEDDLTNLKLHAAQEILSEVFGITVVEAEEMIKQRSRERILWPERF' A
#
# COMPACT_ATOMS: atom_id res chain seq x y z
N MET A 1 -9.25 40.75 -41.63
CA MET A 1 -7.88 40.86 -41.07
C MET A 1 -7.94 40.69 -39.56
N ALA A 2 -6.87 40.14 -38.99
CA ALA A 2 -6.79 39.42 -37.72
C ALA A 2 -6.86 40.26 -36.45
N ARG A 3 -7.31 39.64 -35.34
CA ARG A 3 -6.45 39.36 -34.18
C ARG A 3 -7.16 38.49 -33.15
N ALA A 4 -6.80 37.20 -33.13
CA ALA A 4 -6.96 36.35 -31.97
C ALA A 4 -6.02 36.87 -30.86
N ARG A 5 -6.55 37.17 -29.68
CA ARG A 5 -5.73 37.39 -28.47
C ARG A 5 -5.70 36.09 -27.68
N SER A 6 -4.69 35.29 -27.98
CA SER A 6 -4.13 34.32 -27.04
C SER A 6 -3.67 35.05 -25.79
N ASN A 7 -4.24 34.73 -24.63
CA ASN A 7 -3.57 34.93 -23.35
C ASN A 7 -3.43 33.58 -22.67
N ASN A 8 -2.27 33.00 -22.94
CA ASN A 8 -1.71 31.77 -22.43
C ASN A 8 -1.23 32.01 -20.99
N SER A 9 -2.11 31.94 -19.99
CA SER A 9 -1.68 31.91 -18.59
C SER A 9 -1.30 30.47 -18.24
N ARG A 10 -0.06 30.10 -18.61
CA ARG A 10 0.59 28.89 -18.09
C ARG A 10 0.75 29.07 -16.58
N VAL A 11 -0.23 28.58 -15.84
CA VAL A 11 -0.10 28.38 -14.39
C VAL A 11 0.93 27.27 -14.25
N ASN A 12 2.19 27.65 -14.06
CA ASN A 12 3.26 26.72 -13.71
C ASN A 12 3.03 26.25 -12.27
N ARG A 13 1.95 25.49 -12.05
CA ARG A 13 1.80 24.66 -10.86
C ARG A 13 2.76 23.51 -11.10
N MET A 14 4.02 23.69 -10.73
CA MET A 14 4.87 22.55 -10.46
C MET A 14 4.08 21.71 -9.45
N PRO A 15 3.68 20.47 -9.77
CA PRO A 15 3.20 19.59 -8.74
C PRO A 15 4.37 19.47 -7.78
N ILE A 16 4.20 19.96 -6.55
CA ILE A 16 5.03 19.51 -5.45
C ILE A 16 4.73 18.03 -5.39
N MET A 17 5.57 17.24 -6.06
CA MET A 17 5.65 15.81 -5.89
C MET A 17 5.76 15.60 -4.38
N PRO A 18 4.94 14.74 -3.76
CA PRO A 18 5.24 14.26 -2.42
C PRO A 18 6.52 13.45 -2.57
N ARG A 19 7.67 14.11 -2.47
CA ARG A 19 8.97 13.48 -2.39
C ARG A 19 9.42 13.60 -0.96
N GLU A 20 8.88 12.69 -0.16
CA GLU A 20 9.48 12.25 1.07
C GLU A 20 9.55 10.73 0.99
N ASN A 21 10.52 10.29 0.19
CA ASN A 21 11.05 8.94 0.24
C ASN A 21 11.85 8.85 1.54
N THR A 22 11.15 8.88 2.67
CA THR A 22 11.73 8.50 3.95
C THR A 22 12.20 7.06 3.76
N GLY A 23 13.51 6.84 3.80
CA GLY A 23 14.17 5.59 3.43
C GLY A 23 13.84 4.45 4.37
N MET A 24 12.59 3.98 4.37
CA MET A 24 12.26 2.66 4.88
C MET A 24 12.76 1.64 3.88
N SER A 25 13.49 0.64 4.38
CA SER A 25 13.86 -0.50 3.56
C SER A 25 12.60 -1.17 3.04
N GLU A 26 12.69 -1.85 1.89
CA GLU A 26 11.60 -2.68 1.39
C GLU A 26 11.16 -3.71 2.42
N ASP A 27 12.10 -4.21 3.22
CA ASP A 27 11.85 -5.10 4.36
C ASP A 27 11.01 -4.42 5.46
N ASP A 28 11.30 -3.16 5.78
CA ASP A 28 10.56 -2.41 6.80
C ASP A 28 9.12 -2.16 6.35
N LEU A 29 8.94 -1.82 5.07
CA LEU A 29 7.62 -1.65 4.48
C LEU A 29 6.84 -2.96 4.44
N THR A 30 7.52 -4.07 4.15
CA THR A 30 6.91 -5.41 4.14
C THR A 30 6.49 -5.84 5.54
N ASN A 31 7.34 -5.62 6.54
CA ASN A 31 7.02 -5.91 7.94
C ASN A 31 5.84 -5.06 8.44
N LEU A 32 5.81 -3.77 8.09
CA LEU A 32 4.69 -2.90 8.45
C LEU A 32 3.37 -3.39 7.83
N LYS A 33 3.39 -3.75 6.55
CA LYS A 33 2.21 -4.30 5.86
C LYS A 33 1.76 -5.63 6.45
N LEU A 34 2.71 -6.50 6.80
CA LEU A 34 2.41 -7.78 7.44
C LEU A 34 1.73 -7.59 8.79
N HIS A 35 2.25 -6.70 9.63
CA HIS A 35 1.66 -6.38 10.92
C HIS A 35 0.24 -5.83 10.77
N ALA A 36 0.05 -4.86 9.89
CA ALA A 36 -1.28 -4.29 9.62
C ALA A 36 -2.27 -5.36 9.13
N ALA A 37 -1.83 -6.28 8.28
CA ALA A 37 -2.66 -7.39 7.82
C ALA A 37 -3.04 -8.33 8.98
N GLN A 38 -2.11 -8.65 9.89
CA GLN A 38 -2.40 -9.46 11.07
C GLN A 38 -3.43 -8.79 11.99
N GLU A 39 -3.32 -7.48 12.22
CA GLU A 39 -4.29 -6.72 13.01
C GLU A 39 -5.68 -6.74 12.37
N ILE A 40 -5.78 -6.49 11.06
CA ILE A 40 -7.05 -6.56 10.33
C ILE A 40 -7.68 -7.96 10.44
N LEU A 41 -6.89 -9.01 10.24
CA LEU A 41 -7.38 -10.39 10.37
C LEU A 41 -7.85 -10.69 11.79
N SER A 42 -7.12 -10.23 12.81
CA SER A 42 -7.50 -10.41 14.21
C SER A 42 -8.86 -9.79 14.52
N GLU A 43 -9.08 -8.56 14.05
CA GLU A 43 -10.33 -7.82 14.24
C GLU A 43 -11.49 -8.49 13.48
N VAL A 44 -11.31 -8.81 12.19
CA VAL A 44 -12.37 -9.36 11.33
C VAL A 44 -12.83 -10.73 11.79
N PHE A 45 -11.90 -11.57 12.24
CA PHE A 45 -12.20 -12.94 12.65
C PHE A 45 -12.41 -13.11 14.16
N GLY A 46 -12.25 -12.03 14.95
CA GLY A 46 -12.37 -12.09 16.41
C GLY A 46 -11.35 -13.02 17.07
N ILE A 47 -10.16 -13.10 16.48
CA ILE A 47 -9.02 -13.91 16.98
C ILE A 47 -7.93 -12.98 17.49
N THR A 48 -6.93 -13.52 18.16
CA THR A 48 -5.75 -12.74 18.55
C THR A 48 -4.80 -12.51 17.37
N VAL A 49 -3.99 -11.44 17.45
CA VAL A 49 -2.92 -11.17 16.47
C VAL A 49 -1.93 -12.35 16.38
N VAL A 50 -1.64 -12.99 17.51
CA VAL A 50 -0.77 -14.18 17.58
C VAL A 50 -1.36 -15.36 16.81
N GLU A 51 -2.65 -15.62 16.99
CA GLU A 51 -3.34 -16.68 16.23
C GLU A 51 -3.35 -16.37 14.72
N ALA A 52 -3.58 -15.11 14.33
CA ALA A 52 -3.48 -14.69 12.93
C ALA A 52 -2.07 -14.93 12.35
N GLU A 53 -1.02 -14.62 13.11
CA GLU A 53 0.37 -14.89 12.74
C GLU A 53 0.64 -16.40 12.56
N GLU A 54 0.20 -17.23 13.52
CA GLU A 54 0.38 -18.68 13.46
C GLU A 54 -0.35 -19.29 12.25
N MET A 55 -1.56 -18.84 11.96
CA MET A 55 -2.32 -19.26 10.78
C MET A 55 -1.61 -18.92 9.48
N ILE A 56 -1.06 -17.70 9.35
CA ILE A 56 -0.29 -17.30 8.16
C ILE A 56 0.95 -18.19 8.01
N LYS A 57 1.69 -18.44 9.10
CA LYS A 57 2.85 -19.34 9.09
C LYS A 57 2.47 -20.76 8.70
N GLN A 58 1.36 -21.28 9.21
CA GLN A 58 0.84 -22.61 8.86
C GLN A 58 0.50 -22.70 7.37
N ARG A 59 -0.23 -21.72 6.82
CA ARG A 59 -0.59 -21.68 5.39
C ARG A 59 0.64 -21.59 4.48
N SER A 60 1.67 -20.86 4.90
CA SER A 60 2.95 -20.81 4.21
C SER A 60 3.64 -22.18 4.16
N ARG A 61 3.64 -22.92 5.27
CA ARG A 61 4.18 -24.29 5.34
C ARG A 61 3.39 -25.28 4.49
N GLU A 62 2.07 -25.12 4.44
CA GLU A 62 1.17 -25.93 3.63
C GLU A 62 1.30 -25.61 2.12
N ARG A 63 2.08 -24.58 1.76
CA ARG A 63 2.26 -24.09 0.38
C ARG A 63 0.92 -23.86 -0.32
N ILE A 64 -0.09 -23.44 0.46
CA ILE A 64 -1.41 -23.16 -0.07
C ILE A 64 -1.27 -21.96 -1.00
N LEU A 65 -1.59 -22.17 -2.27
CA LEU A 65 -1.64 -21.12 -3.26
C LEU A 65 -2.80 -20.19 -2.92
N TRP A 66 -2.51 -18.90 -2.85
CA TRP A 66 -3.55 -17.90 -2.81
C TRP A 66 -4.35 -17.96 -4.12
N PRO A 67 -5.68 -17.90 -4.06
CA PRO A 67 -6.48 -17.84 -5.27
C PRO A 67 -6.10 -16.58 -6.07
N GLU A 68 -5.84 -16.76 -7.36
CA GLU A 68 -5.48 -15.64 -8.24
C GLU A 68 -6.63 -14.64 -8.44
N ARG A 69 -7.86 -15.04 -8.12
CA ARG A 69 -9.09 -14.24 -8.27
C ARG A 69 -10.05 -14.53 -7.11
N PHE A 70 -10.71 -13.48 -6.62
CA PHE A 70 -11.76 -13.52 -5.60
C PHE A 70 -13.10 -13.15 -6.21
#